data_AF-A0A9C7SJZ2-F1
#
_entry.id   AF-A0A9C7SJZ2-F1
#
_cell.length_a   1.000
_cell.length_b   1.000
_cell.length_c   1.000
_cell.angle_alpha   90.00
_cell.angle_beta   90.00
_cell.angle_gamma   90.00
#
_symmetry.space_group_name_H-M   'P 1'
#
loop_
_entity.id
_entity.type
_entity.pdbx_description
1 polymer ?
#
loop_
_entity_poly.entity_id
_entity_poly.type
_entity_poly.pdbx_seq_one_letter_code
_entity_poly.pdbx_strand_id
1 'polypeptide(L)'
;MLKDFILKFLPVGLQDKIKQNQSLQDILTNTGWLFADKIVRMGVGVFVGIWVARYLGPDQFGFLNFAAAFVALFGVVATLGFNRIVVRDLVKEPGNKDSIL
;
A
#
# COMPACT_ATOMS: atom_id res chain seq x y z
N MET A 1 9.03 -15.98 -12.41
CA MET A 1 7.58 -15.86 -12.72
C MET A 1 7.13 -14.41 -12.81
N LEU A 2 7.11 -13.64 -11.70
CA LEU A 2 6.63 -12.24 -11.74
C LEU A 2 7.63 -11.28 -12.42
N LYS A 3 8.94 -11.53 -12.23
CA LYS A 3 10.04 -10.81 -12.91
C LYS A 3 9.89 -10.87 -14.44
N ASP A 4 9.62 -12.07 -14.96
CA ASP A 4 9.52 -12.33 -16.40
C ASP A 4 8.30 -11.67 -17.04
N PHE A 5 7.19 -11.60 -16.29
CA PHE A 5 5.96 -10.93 -16.74
C PHE A 5 6.13 -9.41 -16.84
N ILE A 6 6.77 -8.78 -15.84
CA ILE A 6 7.03 -7.33 -15.84
C ILE A 6 8.03 -6.96 -16.95
N LEU A 7 9.08 -7.76 -17.14
CA LEU A 7 10.07 -7.53 -18.20
C LEU A 7 9.46 -7.64 -19.61
N LYS A 8 8.44 -8.49 -19.79
CA LYS A 8 7.72 -8.65 -21.07
C LYS A 8 6.81 -7.46 -21.39
N PHE A 9 6.32 -6.75 -20.38
CA PHE A 9 5.48 -5.56 -20.56
C PHE A 9 6.28 -4.28 -20.84
N LEU A 10 7.62 -4.38 -20.78
CA LEU A 10 8.53 -3.25 -20.84
C LEU A 10 8.95 -2.96 -22.30
N PRO A 11 8.89 -1.71 -22.78
CA PRO A 11 9.21 -1.37 -24.18
C PRO A 11 10.66 -1.73 -24.55
N VAL A 12 10.84 -2.14 -25.80
CA VAL A 12 12.05 -2.84 -26.32
C VAL A 12 13.37 -2.09 -26.05
N GLY A 13 13.37 -0.75 -26.06
CA GLY A 13 14.58 0.05 -25.79
C GLY A 13 15.06 0.08 -24.34
N LEU A 14 14.24 -0.33 -23.37
CA LEU A 14 14.61 -0.40 -21.96
C LEU A 14 15.05 -1.82 -21.55
N GLN A 15 14.68 -2.85 -22.31
CA GLN A 15 14.96 -4.25 -21.99
C GLN A 15 16.48 -4.52 -21.92
N ASP A 16 17.25 -3.95 -22.86
CA ASP A 16 18.69 -4.17 -22.95
C ASP A 16 19.45 -3.54 -21.77
N LYS A 17 19.01 -2.37 -21.29
CA LYS A 17 19.62 -1.67 -20.14
C LYS A 17 19.25 -2.30 -18.80
N ILE A 18 18.07 -2.90 -18.70
CA ILE A 18 17.57 -3.54 -17.48
C ILE A 18 18.16 -4.95 -17.32
N LYS A 19 18.41 -5.68 -18.43
CA LYS A 19 19.10 -6.97 -18.37
C LYS A 19 20.53 -6.87 -17.84
N GLN A 20 21.21 -5.75 -18.11
CA GLN A 20 22.61 -5.53 -17.71
C GLN A 20 22.78 -5.25 -16.21
N ASN A 21 21.77 -4.69 -15.54
CA ASN A 21 21.86 -4.27 -14.13
C ASN A 21 20.84 -5.00 -13.25
N GLN A 22 21.32 -5.93 -12.43
CA GLN A 22 20.49 -6.71 -11.49
C GLN A 22 19.71 -5.83 -10.52
N SER A 23 20.31 -4.75 -10.01
CA SER A 23 19.63 -3.79 -9.12
C SER A 23 18.43 -3.09 -9.79
N LEU A 24 18.50 -2.80 -11.09
CA LEU A 24 17.38 -2.17 -11.80
C LEU A 24 16.21 -3.14 -11.97
N GLN A 25 16.49 -4.43 -12.19
CA GLN A 25 15.45 -5.47 -12.24
C GLN A 25 14.72 -5.60 -10.91
N ASP A 26 15.46 -5.58 -9.81
CA ASP A 26 14.87 -5.72 -8.48
C ASP A 26 14.03 -4.48 -8.11
N ILE A 27 14.51 -3.26 -8.42
CA ILE A 27 13.72 -2.03 -8.23
C ILE A 27 12.43 -2.06 -9.04
N LEU A 28 12.50 -2.45 -10.32
CA LEU A 28 11.33 -2.49 -11.19
C LEU A 28 10.32 -3.55 -10.75
N THR A 29 10.81 -4.72 -10.33
CA THR A 29 9.93 -5.79 -9.83
C THR A 29 9.24 -5.37 -8.54
N ASN A 30 9.99 -4.79 -7.59
CA ASN A 30 9.43 -4.35 -6.30
C ASN A 30 8.43 -3.20 -6.47
N THR A 31 8.79 -2.20 -7.28
CA THR A 31 7.91 -1.06 -7.54
C THR A 31 6.67 -1.50 -8.31
N GLY A 32 6.83 -2.37 -9.33
CA GLY A 32 5.72 -2.94 -10.08
C GLY A 32 4.78 -3.76 -9.21
N TRP A 33 5.33 -4.54 -8.27
CA TRP A 33 4.55 -5.29 -7.28
C TRP A 33 3.74 -4.36 -6.37
N LEU A 34 4.39 -3.35 -5.77
CA LEU A 34 3.70 -2.36 -4.92
C LEU A 34 2.62 -1.60 -5.68
N PHE A 35 2.86 -1.30 -6.96
CA PHE A 35 1.89 -0.63 -7.81
C PHE A 35 0.67 -1.51 -8.10
N ALA A 36 0.89 -2.77 -8.49
CA ALA A 36 -0.17 -3.74 -8.72
C ALA A 36 -1.01 -3.95 -7.46
N ASP A 37 -0.35 -4.14 -6.31
CA ASP A 37 -0.98 -4.28 -5.01
C ASP A 37 -1.84 -3.05 -4.64
N LYS A 38 -1.37 -1.84 -4.97
CA LYS A 38 -2.17 -0.62 -4.79
C LYS A 38 -3.40 -0.57 -5.70
N ILE A 39 -3.28 -0.96 -6.97
CA ILE A 39 -4.43 -1.06 -7.89
C ILE A 39 -5.46 -2.08 -7.40
N VAL A 40 -5.00 -3.27 -6.99
CA VAL A 40 -5.88 -4.32 -6.49
C VAL A 40 -6.64 -3.83 -5.25
N ARG A 41 -5.95 -3.22 -4.29
CA ARG A 41 -6.60 -2.64 -3.10
C ARG A 41 -7.63 -1.57 -3.44
N MET A 42 -7.32 -0.67 -4.37
CA MET A 42 -8.29 0.34 -4.81
C MET A 42 -9.52 -0.31 -5.45
N GLY A 43 -9.32 -1.30 -6.33
CA GLY A 43 -10.42 -2.06 -6.93
C GLY A 43 -11.30 -2.75 -5.88
N VAL A 44 -10.69 -3.53 -4.97
CA VAL A 44 -11.40 -4.20 -3.87
C VAL A 44 -12.13 -3.19 -2.99
N GLY A 45 -11.51 -2.06 -2.67
CA GLY A 45 -12.13 -0.99 -1.88
C GLY A 45 -13.39 -0.44 -2.51
N VAL A 46 -13.41 -0.25 -3.84
CA VAL A 46 -14.61 0.17 -4.57
C VAL A 46 -15.70 -0.91 -4.50
N PHE A 47 -15.35 -2.18 -4.76
CA PHE A 47 -16.33 -3.28 -4.70
C PHE A 47 -16.96 -3.41 -3.31
N VAL A 48 -16.13 -3.42 -2.26
CA VAL A 48 -16.59 -3.47 -0.87
C VAL A 48 -17.42 -2.24 -0.54
N GLY A 49 -16.97 -1.04 -0.92
CA GLY A 49 -17.71 0.20 -0.69
C GLY A 49 -19.10 0.20 -1.31
N ILE A 50 -19.25 -0.26 -2.56
CA ILE A 50 -20.55 -0.40 -3.23
C ILE A 50 -21.44 -1.41 -2.51
N TRP A 51 -20.88 -2.55 -2.10
CA TRP A 51 -21.64 -3.60 -1.43
C TRP A 51 -22.13 -3.13 -0.05
N VAL A 52 -21.26 -2.49 0.72
CA VAL A 52 -21.56 -1.89 2.02
C VAL A 52 -22.64 -0.81 1.87
N ALA A 53 -22.49 0.11 0.91
CA ALA A 53 -23.50 1.14 0.64
C ALA A 53 -24.88 0.54 0.29
N ARG A 54 -24.90 -0.55 -0.49
CA ARG A 54 -26.14 -1.25 -0.84
C ARG A 54 -26.78 -1.95 0.36
N TYR A 55 -25.96 -2.52 1.25
CA TYR A 55 -26.45 -3.24 2.43
C TYR A 55 -26.99 -2.29 3.51
N LEU A 56 -26.24 -1.21 3.81
CA LEU A 56 -26.58 -0.24 4.85
C LEU A 56 -27.66 0.76 4.41
N GLY A 57 -27.78 1.01 3.10
CA GLY A 57 -28.63 2.07 2.58
C GLY A 57 -28.08 3.48 2.89
N PRO A 58 -28.76 4.54 2.44
CA PRO A 58 -28.22 5.91 2.46
C PRO A 58 -28.00 6.47 3.88
N ASP A 59 -28.91 6.20 4.81
CA ASP A 59 -28.84 6.76 6.17
C ASP A 59 -27.63 6.20 6.95
N GLN A 60 -27.54 4.86 7.03
CA GLN A 60 -26.47 4.21 7.79
C GLN A 60 -25.11 4.36 7.08
N PHE A 61 -25.07 4.40 5.75
CA PHE A 61 -23.86 4.72 5.01
C PHE A 61 -23.40 6.17 5.24
N GLY A 62 -24.34 7.10 5.41
CA GLY A 62 -24.05 8.49 5.80
C GLY A 62 -23.38 8.56 7.17
N PHE A 63 -23.90 7.85 8.17
CA PHE A 63 -23.28 7.76 9.50
C PHE A 63 -21.87 7.14 9.44
N LEU A 64 -21.70 6.06 8.67
CA LEU A 64 -20.39 5.43 8.46
C LEU A 64 -19.39 6.40 7.85
N ASN A 65 -19.79 7.15 6.82
CA ASN A 65 -18.91 8.10 6.15
C ASN A 65 -18.56 9.28 7.07
N PHE A 66 -19.49 9.76 7.89
CA PHE A 66 -19.22 10.76 8.92
C PHE A 66 -18.18 10.26 9.94
N ALA A 67 -18.35 9.04 10.46
CA ALA A 67 -17.40 8.44 11.37
C ALA A 67 -16.01 8.25 10.73
N ALA A 68 -15.96 7.80 9.47
CA ALA A 68 -14.71 7.65 8.72
C ALA A 68 -14.00 9.00 8.53
N ALA A 69 -14.72 10.06 8.19
CA ALA A 69 -14.16 11.41 8.06
C ALA A 69 -13.61 11.93 9.39
N PHE A 70 -14.32 11.67 10.49
CA PHE A 70 -13.85 12.01 11.84
C PHE A 70 -12.55 11.28 12.17
N VAL A 71 -12.48 9.95 11.97
CA VAL A 71 -11.25 9.17 12.18
C VAL A 71 -10.11 9.67 11.29
N ALA A 72 -10.37 9.98 10.02
CA ALA A 72 -9.36 10.47 9.09
C ALA A 72 -8.74 11.80 9.56
N LEU A 73 -9.56 12.71 10.10
CA LEU A 73 -9.10 13.98 10.64
C LEU A 73 -8.07 13.79 11.76
N PHE A 74 -8.38 12.92 12.74
CA PHE A 74 -7.46 12.64 13.86
C PHE A 74 -6.32 11.68 13.48
N GLY A 75 -6.51 10.86 12.44
CA GLY A 75 -5.49 9.95 11.92
C GLY A 75 -4.24 10.70 11.42
N VAL A 76 -4.40 11.92 10.91
CA VAL A 76 -3.25 12.76 10.54
C VAL A 76 -2.39 13.06 11.77
N VAL A 77 -2.99 13.43 12.90
CA VAL A 77 -2.26 13.67 14.15
C VAL A 77 -1.60 12.39 14.66
N ALA A 78 -2.28 11.25 14.58
CA ALA A 78 -1.74 9.95 14.98
C ALA A 78 -0.54 9.52 14.12
N THR A 79 -0.53 9.86 12.83
CA THR A 79 0.57 9.50 11.92
C THR A 79 1.73 10.50 11.96
N LEU A 80 1.46 11.77 12.30
CA LEU A 80 2.46 12.81 12.51
C LEU A 80 3.21 12.60 13.83
N GLY A 81 4.26 11.78 13.79
CA GLY A 81 5.20 11.60 14.90
C GLY A 81 5.38 10.13 15.28
N PHE A 82 4.28 9.36 15.29
CA PHE A 82 4.30 7.97 15.71
C PHE A 82 5.11 7.07 14.76
N ASN A 83 4.92 7.22 13.44
CA ASN A 83 5.65 6.41 12.45
C ASN A 83 7.17 6.60 12.54
N ARG A 84 7.65 7.83 12.79
CA ARG A 84 9.09 8.10 12.89
C ARG A 84 9.69 7.57 14.20
N ILE A 85 8.93 7.67 15.30
CA ILE A 85 9.35 7.15 16.61
C ILE A 85 9.41 5.62 16.57
N VAL A 86 8.35 4.97 16.09
CA VAL A 86 8.28 3.50 15.98
C VAL A 86 9.41 2.96 15.10
N VAL A 87 9.65 3.55 13.92
CA VAL A 87 10.76 3.10 13.05
C VAL A 87 12.12 3.31 13.69
N ARG A 88 12.33 4.45 14.38
CA ARG A 88 13.58 4.72 15.10
C ARG A 88 13.83 3.68 16.19
N ASP A 89 12.80 3.36 16.98
CA ASP A 89 12.94 2.46 18.12
C ASP A 89 13.14 1.01 17.66
N LEU A 90 12.43 0.58 16.59
CA LEU A 90 12.65 -0.71 15.93
C LEU A 90 14.07 -0.88 15.34
N VAL A 91 14.67 0.20 14.82
CA VAL A 91 16.04 0.17 14.28
C VAL A 91 17.10 0.21 15.39
N LYS A 92 16.83 0.88 16.51
CA LYS A 92 17.77 0.99 17.63
C LYS A 92 17.84 -0.27 18.49
N GLU A 93 16.76 -1.05 18.61
CA GLU A 93 16.71 -2.26 19.44
C GLU A 93 16.14 -3.46 18.66
N PRO A 94 16.90 -4.08 17.74
CA PRO A 94 16.43 -5.18 16.90
C PRO A 94 16.11 -6.48 17.65
N GLY A 95 16.48 -6.58 18.94
CA GLY A 95 16.29 -7.75 19.80
C GLY A 95 14.96 -7.79 20.57
N ASN A 96 14.14 -6.73 20.52
CA ASN A 96 12.87 -6.63 21.27
C ASN A 96 11.63 -6.62 20.34
N LYS A 97 11.74 -7.27 19.18
CA LYS A 97 10.68 -7.31 18.15
C LYS A 97 9.35 -7.88 18.66
N ASP A 98 9.37 -8.70 19.70
CA ASP A 98 8.19 -9.42 20.18
C ASP A 98 7.35 -8.67 21.23
N SER A 99 7.78 -7.50 21.73
CA SER A 99 7.00 -6.72 22.72
C SER A 99 6.38 -5.42 22.21
N ILE A 100 6.63 -5.05 20.95
CA ILE A 100 6.22 -3.75 20.37
C ILE A 100 5.12 -3.90 19.30
N LEU A 101 4.64 -5.13 19.02
CA LEU A 101 3.53 -5.43 18.11
C LEU A 101 2.26 -5.83 18.86
#